data_AF-A0A3D9U992-F1
#
_entry.id   AF-A0A3D9U992-F1
#
_cell.length_a   1.000
_cell.length_b   1.000
_cell.length_c   1.000
_cell.angle_alpha   90.00
_cell.angle_beta   90.00
_cell.angle_gamma   90.00
#
_symmetry.space_group_name_H-M   'P 1'
#
loop_
_entity.id
_entity.type
_entity.pdbx_description
1 polymer ?
#
loop_
_entity_poly.entity_id
_entity_poly.type
_entity_poly.pdbx_seq_one_letter_code
_entity_poly.pdbx_strand_id
1 'polypeptide(L)'
;MWLITVIAPVVIVGGIVLYVIERMKHKYNEGKLGKKKSKGAQQLLDSLIPIGMLLGCLIGIIVDIFFPGYSLFTVGLGAGIGYLFGFFAYEIYSKTGNDFS
;
A
#
# COMPACT_ATOMS: atom_id res chain seq x y z
N MET A 1 2.30 -30.75 1.71
CA MET A 1 3.36 -29.73 1.53
C MET A 1 3.06 -28.70 0.45
N TRP A 2 2.42 -29.04 -0.68
CA TRP A 2 2.13 -28.09 -1.78
C TRP A 2 1.12 -26.96 -1.44
N LEU A 3 0.10 -27.25 -0.63
CA LEU A 3 -0.93 -26.26 -0.26
C LEU A 3 -0.38 -25.11 0.59
N ILE A 4 0.61 -25.38 1.45
CA ILE A 4 1.17 -24.39 2.36
C ILE A 4 1.92 -23.31 1.57
N THR A 5 2.63 -23.70 0.52
CA THR A 5 3.38 -22.79 -0.36
C THR A 5 2.46 -21.88 -1.17
N VAL A 6 1.25 -22.34 -1.50
CA VAL A 6 0.24 -21.55 -2.22
C VAL A 6 -0.53 -20.61 -1.28
N ILE A 7 -0.80 -21.06 -0.04
CA ILE A 7 -1.60 -20.29 0.93
C ILE A 7 -0.77 -19.23 1.66
N ALA A 8 0.50 -19.53 1.98
CA ALA A 8 1.41 -18.60 2.67
C ALA A 8 1.42 -17.17 2.10
N PRO A 9 1.60 -16.93 0.78
CA PRO A 9 1.57 -15.58 0.22
C PRO A 9 0.23 -14.88 0.36
N VAL A 10 -0.87 -15.61 0.19
CA VAL A 10 -2.21 -15.05 0.32
C VAL A 10 -2.44 -14.58 1.75
N VAL A 11 -1.96 -15.35 2.74
CA VAL A 11 -2.01 -14.97 4.15
C VAL A 11 -1.11 -13.78 4.44
N ILE A 12 0.10 -13.71 3.85
CA ILE A 12 1.01 -12.57 4.01
C ILE A 12 0.39 -11.29 3.44
N VAL A 13 -0.07 -11.32 2.19
CA VAL A 13 -0.72 -10.17 1.54
C VAL A 13 -2.00 -9.80 2.27
N GLY A 14 -2.81 -10.78 2.68
CA GLY A 14 -4.02 -10.56 3.47
C GLY A 14 -3.71 -9.87 4.80
N GLY A 15 -2.69 -10.33 5.53
CA GLY A 15 -2.24 -9.71 6.77
C GLY A 15 -1.73 -8.29 6.58
N ILE A 16 -1.00 -8.02 5.50
CA ILE A 16 -0.56 -6.67 5.13
C ILE A 16 -1.76 -5.73 4.90
N VAL A 17 -2.74 -6.17 4.12
CA VAL A 17 -3.93 -5.37 3.81
C VAL A 17 -4.76 -5.11 5.06
N LEU A 18 -4.99 -6.14 5.89
CA LEU A 18 -5.72 -6.00 7.16
C LEU A 18 -5.01 -5.02 8.10
N TYR A 19 -3.68 -5.14 8.24
CA TYR A 19 -2.88 -4.22 9.04
C TYR A 19 -3.04 -2.77 8.55
N VAL A 20 -2.95 -2.52 7.25
CA VAL A 20 -3.13 -1.16 6.71
C VAL A 20 -4.54 -0.64 6.96
N ILE A 21 -5.59 -1.45 6.75
CA ILE A 21 -6.98 -1.04 6.99
C ILE A 21 -7.22 -0.75 8.47
N GLU A 22 -6.75 -1.60 9.36
CA GLU A 22 -6.91 -1.42 10.80
C GLU A 22 -6.15 -0.18 11.28
N ARG A 23 -4.93 0.02 10.77
CA ARG A 23 -4.09 1.17 11.10
C ARG A 23 -4.63 2.48 10.50
N MET A 24 -5.29 2.42 9.34
CA MET A 24 -6.09 3.50 8.77
C MET A 24 -7.29 3.81 9.68
N LYS A 25 -8.08 2.80 10.04
CA LYS A 25 -9.29 2.95 10.85
C LYS A 25 -8.99 3.51 12.25
N HIS A 26 -7.93 3.03 12.88
CA HIS A 26 -7.49 3.51 14.18
C HIS A 26 -7.10 5.00 14.12
N LYS A 27 -6.29 5.39 13.14
CA LYS A 27 -5.84 6.77 12.98
C LYS A 27 -6.91 7.72 12.43
N TYR A 28 -7.91 7.19 11.72
CA TYR A 28 -9.11 7.92 11.33
C TYR A 28 -9.95 8.28 12.56
N ASN A 29 -10.17 7.31 13.45
CA ASN A 29 -10.87 7.54 14.71
C ASN A 29 -10.10 8.45 15.68
N GLU A 30 -8.76 8.45 15.66
CA GLU A 30 -7.93 9.41 16.41
C GLU A 30 -7.92 10.83 15.82
N GLY A 31 -8.58 11.09 14.67
CA GLY A 31 -8.61 12.41 14.02
C GLY A 31 -7.29 12.86 13.39
N LYS A 32 -6.27 11.98 13.36
CA LYS A 32 -4.93 12.25 12.77
C LYS A 32 -4.89 12.02 11.25
N LEU A 33 -5.88 11.31 10.71
CA LEU A 33 -6.07 11.14 9.27
C LEU A 33 -6.71 12.42 8.70
N GLY A 34 -5.87 13.46 8.60
CA GLY A 34 -6.27 14.79 8.16
C GLY A 34 -6.78 14.76 6.73
N LYS A 35 -8.10 14.93 6.55
CA LYS A 35 -8.62 15.46 5.28
C LYS A 35 -7.96 16.83 5.06
N LYS A 36 -7.10 16.94 4.05
CA LYS A 36 -6.58 18.24 3.63
C LYS A 36 -7.75 19.13 3.22
N LYS A 37 -7.72 20.40 3.64
CA LYS A 37 -8.78 21.41 3.41
C LYS A 37 -9.02 21.74 1.92
N SER A 38 -8.14 21.31 1.02
CA SER A 38 -8.19 21.60 -0.43
C SER A 38 -8.43 20.33 -1.26
N LYS A 39 -9.46 20.36 -2.13
CA LYS A 39 -9.87 19.26 -3.03
C LYS A 39 -8.69 18.70 -3.86
N GLY A 40 -7.78 19.54 -4.33
CA GLY A 40 -6.64 19.12 -5.16
C GLY A 40 -5.59 18.32 -4.37
N ALA A 41 -5.26 18.75 -3.15
CA ALA A 41 -4.31 18.04 -2.31
C ALA A 41 -4.89 16.73 -1.76
N GLN A 42 -6.21 16.68 -1.60
CA GLN A 42 -6.93 15.46 -1.24
C GLN A 42 -6.98 14.48 -2.42
N GLN A 43 -7.10 14.94 -3.66
CA GLN A 43 -7.03 14.11 -4.86
C GLN A 43 -5.62 13.53 -5.09
N LEU A 44 -4.56 14.30 -4.82
CA LEU A 44 -3.18 13.78 -4.87
C LEU A 44 -2.91 12.74 -3.77
N LEU A 45 -3.41 12.99 -2.56
CA LEU A 45 -3.36 12.02 -1.46
C LEU A 45 -4.13 10.75 -1.82
N ASP A 46 -5.36 10.86 -2.30
CA ASP A 46 -6.19 9.71 -2.69
C ASP A 46 -5.50 8.85 -3.77
N SER A 47 -4.72 9.49 -4.65
CA SER A 47 -3.93 8.82 -5.70
C SER A 47 -2.62 8.18 -5.19
N LEU A 48 -2.07 8.61 -4.05
CA LEU A 48 -0.79 8.09 -3.54
C LEU A 48 -0.85 6.59 -3.19
N ILE A 49 -2.00 6.12 -2.72
CA ILE A 49 -2.24 4.72 -2.39
C ILE A 49 -2.20 3.84 -3.66
N PRO A 50 -3.01 4.11 -4.71
CA PRO A 50 -2.93 3.36 -5.96
C PRO A 50 -1.58 3.54 -6.68
N ILE A 51 -0.91 4.70 -6.58
CA ILE A 51 0.45 4.89 -7.12
C ILE A 51 1.45 3.95 -6.42
N GLY A 52 1.41 3.85 -5.08
CA GLY A 52 2.25 2.93 -4.33
C GLY A 52 2.03 1.48 -4.75
N MET A 53 0.77 1.09 -4.92
CA MET A 53 0.39 -0.25 -5.38
C MET A 53 0.89 -0.54 -6.82
N LEU A 54 0.81 0.44 -7.73
CA LEU A 54 1.33 0.34 -9.10
C LEU A 54 2.85 0.20 -9.13
N LEU A 55 3.58 1.00 -8.35
CA LEU A 55 5.03 0.88 -8.23
C LEU A 55 5.44 -0.47 -7.64
N GLY A 56 4.70 -0.94 -6.64
CA GLY A 56 4.86 -2.27 -6.06
C GLY A 56 4.66 -3.39 -7.08
N CYS A 57 3.61 -3.31 -7.90
CA CYS A 57 3.39 -4.23 -9.02
C CYS A 57 4.55 -4.19 -10.02
N LEU A 58 5.02 -3.00 -10.41
CA LEU A 58 6.14 -2.83 -11.33
C LEU A 58 7.42 -3.51 -10.83
N ILE A 59 7.74 -3.34 -9.54
CA ILE A 59 8.86 -4.02 -8.90
C ILE A 59 8.62 -5.54 -8.89
N GLY A 60 7.40 -5.98 -8.61
CA GLY A 60 7.02 -7.40 -8.66
C GLY A 60 7.22 -8.02 -10.05
N ILE A 61 6.88 -7.30 -11.12
CA ILE A 61 7.13 -7.72 -12.51
C ILE A 61 8.63 -7.80 -12.79
N ILE A 62 9.41 -6.79 -12.36
CA ILE A 62 10.87 -6.82 -12.54
C ILE A 62 11.47 -8.05 -11.84
N VAL A 63 11.04 -8.37 -10.62
CA VAL A 63 11.48 -9.55 -9.87
C VAL A 63 11.05 -10.85 -10.57
N ASP A 64 9.86 -10.89 -11.15
CA ASP A 64 9.37 -12.04 -11.92
C ASP A 64 10.23 -12.34 -13.16
N ILE A 65 10.76 -11.31 -13.83
CA ILE A 65 11.67 -11.48 -14.98
C ILE A 65 12.94 -12.25 -14.57
N PHE A 66 13.44 -12.04 -13.33
CA PHE A 66 14.61 -12.77 -12.81
C PHE A 66 14.26 -14.17 -12.29
N PHE A 67 13.02 -14.39 -11.84
CA PHE A 67 12.55 -15.66 -11.27
C PHE A 67 11.24 -16.11 -11.94
N PRO A 68 11.28 -16.54 -13.21
CA PRO A 68 10.10 -16.91 -13.97
C PRO A 68 9.41 -18.13 -13.34
N GLY A 69 8.11 -18.00 -13.07
CA GLY A 69 7.27 -19.06 -12.49
C GLY A 69 6.42 -18.64 -11.28
N TYR A 70 6.66 -17.44 -10.74
CA TYR A 70 5.95 -16.90 -9.58
C TYR A 70 5.19 -15.60 -9.89
N SER A 71 4.84 -15.36 -11.15
CA SER A 71 4.35 -14.06 -11.66
C SER A 71 3.19 -13.46 -10.87
N LEU A 72 2.15 -14.25 -10.58
CA LEU A 72 1.01 -13.77 -9.78
C LEU A 72 1.38 -13.53 -8.31
N PHE A 73 2.36 -14.27 -7.80
CA PHE A 73 2.83 -14.21 -6.42
C PHE A 73 3.73 -13.00 -6.18
N THR A 74 4.71 -12.75 -7.06
CA THR A 74 5.66 -11.64 -6.96
C THR A 74 4.97 -10.31 -7.21
N VAL A 75 4.04 -10.27 -8.17
CA VAL A 75 3.20 -9.09 -8.44
C VAL A 75 2.23 -8.83 -7.28
N GLY A 76 1.59 -9.87 -6.73
CA GLY A 76 0.69 -9.73 -5.58
C GLY A 76 1.39 -9.27 -4.30
N LEU A 77 2.56 -9.84 -3.98
CA LEU A 77 3.40 -9.38 -2.86
C LEU A 77 3.94 -7.98 -3.11
N GLY A 78 4.40 -7.69 -4.33
CA GLY A 78 4.87 -6.37 -4.74
C GLY A 78 3.76 -5.33 -4.54
N ALA A 79 2.54 -5.61 -4.99
CA ALA A 79 1.38 -4.75 -4.79
C ALA A 79 1.06 -4.53 -3.31
N GLY A 80 1.11 -5.58 -2.47
CA GLY A 80 0.89 -5.47 -1.04
C GLY A 80 1.94 -4.60 -0.33
N ILE A 81 3.22 -4.79 -0.64
CA ILE A 81 4.32 -3.96 -0.11
C ILE A 81 4.21 -2.52 -0.63
N GLY A 82 3.89 -2.35 -1.91
CA GLY A 82 3.65 -1.05 -2.52
C GLY A 82 2.46 -0.31 -1.91
N TYR A 83 1.41 -1.03 -1.55
CA TYR A 83 0.25 -0.49 -0.84
C TYR A 83 0.62 0.01 0.57
N LEU A 84 1.45 -0.73 1.31
CA LEU A 84 2.02 -0.29 2.59
C LEU A 84 2.84 1.00 2.45
N PHE A 85 3.73 1.05 1.47
CA PHE A 85 4.55 2.23 1.22
C PHE A 85 3.72 3.43 0.75
N GLY A 86 2.75 3.20 -0.13
CA GLY A 86 1.78 4.21 -0.57
C GLY A 86 0.98 4.78 0.59
N PHE A 87 0.61 3.93 1.56
CA PHE A 87 -0.06 4.37 2.79
C PHE A 87 0.85 5.18 3.71
N PHE A 88 2.11 4.79 3.91
CA PHE A 88 3.05 5.60 4.69
C PHE A 88 3.33 6.96 4.02
N ALA A 89 3.49 6.97 2.70
CA ALA A 89 3.64 8.20 1.93
C ALA A 89 2.39 9.08 2.06
N TYR A 90 1.18 8.49 1.97
CA TYR A 90 -0.08 9.19 2.20
C TYR A 90 -0.09 9.84 3.59
N GLU A 91 0.30 9.13 4.64
CA GLU A 91 0.30 9.65 6.00
C GLU A 91 1.28 10.81 6.16
N ILE A 92 2.53 10.64 5.71
CA ILE A 92 3.57 11.67 5.82
C ILE A 92 3.12 12.93 5.05
N TYR A 93 2.65 12.78 3.81
CA TYR A 93 2.18 13.91 3.00
C TYR A 93 0.88 14.54 3.52
N SER A 94 0.00 13.75 4.16
CA SER A 94 -1.22 14.25 4.81
C SER A 94 -0.85 15.16 5.98
N LYS A 95 0.18 14.79 6.75
CA LYS A 95 0.68 15.57 7.89
C LYS A 95 1.47 16.82 7.47
N THR A 96 2.40 16.69 6.52
CA THR A 96 3.27 17.78 6.07
C THR A 96 2.54 18.91 5.34
N GLY A 97 1.40 18.63 4.69
CA GLY A 97 0.67 19.69 3.98
C GLY A 97 -0.19 20.61 4.85
N ASN A 98 -0.21 20.43 6.17
CA ASN A 98 -0.82 21.36 7.11
C ASN A 98 0.20 22.38 7.70
N ASP A 99 1.49 22.25 7.40
CA ASP A 99 2.57 23.14 7.88
C ASP A 99 2.91 24.29 6.92
N PHE A 100 2.11 24.51 5.87
CA PHE A 100 2.21 25.71 5.02
C PHE A 100 1.11 26.72 5.38
N SER A 101 1.01 27.08 6.67
CA SER A 101 0.20 28.22 7.10
C SER A 101 1.03 29.21 7.91
#